data_AF-A0A453BCR5-F1
#
_entry.id   AF-A0A453BCR5-F1
#
_cell.length_a   1.000
_cell.length_b   1.000
_cell.length_c   1.000
_cell.angle_alpha   90.00
_cell.angle_beta   90.00
_cell.angle_gamma   90.00
#
_symmetry.space_group_name_H-M   'P 1'
#
loop_
_entity.id
_entity.type
_entity.pdbx_description
1 polymer ?
#
loop_
_entity_poly.entity_id
_entity_poly.type
_entity_poly.pdbx_seq_one_letter_code
_entity_poly.pdbx_strand_id
1 'polypeptide(L)'
;RSLGMGRPPCSGRTDGSVANPCASSCLINGNSWARDIQDNLGLHKIGQYLQLWQIMQRTELSTTPDRLIWRWTASGTYSAQSCYTATFHGSTGCHSWKLIWKCWAPPRVKFFHWLANQDRCWTAERLARHGLQHYPRCLLCDQQPEMMRHLLLECP
;
A
#
# COMPACT_ATOMS: atom_id res chain seq x y z
N ARG A 1 -39.53 -10.19 -31.70
CA ARG A 1 -38.21 -9.51 -31.70
C ARG A 1 -37.79 -9.32 -30.25
N SER A 2 -36.88 -10.18 -29.82
CA SER A 2 -36.41 -10.33 -28.44
C SER A 2 -35.25 -9.37 -28.19
N LEU A 3 -35.28 -8.62 -27.09
CA LEU A 3 -34.08 -8.05 -26.47
C LEU A 3 -34.28 -8.09 -24.95
N GLY A 4 -33.77 -9.15 -24.33
CA GLY A 4 -33.68 -9.28 -22.88
C GLY A 4 -32.51 -8.46 -22.35
N MET A 5 -32.79 -7.57 -21.40
CA MET A 5 -31.78 -6.94 -20.56
C MET A 5 -31.42 -7.87 -19.41
N GLY A 6 -30.34 -8.64 -19.57
CA GLY A 6 -29.73 -9.41 -18.49
C GLY A 6 -28.83 -8.52 -17.64
N ARG A 7 -29.19 -8.33 -16.36
CA ARG A 7 -28.26 -7.88 -15.32
C ARG A 7 -27.22 -8.97 -15.05
N PRO A 8 -25.93 -8.67 -14.85
CA PRO A 8 -24.98 -9.67 -14.41
C PRO A 8 -25.20 -9.99 -12.92
N PRO A 9 -25.24 -11.27 -12.51
CA PRO A 9 -25.08 -11.64 -11.12
C PRO A 9 -23.59 -11.64 -10.76
N CYS A 10 -23.17 -10.68 -9.95
CA CYS A 10 -21.90 -10.77 -9.23
C CYS A 10 -22.05 -11.77 -8.08
N SER A 11 -21.76 -13.04 -8.36
CA SER A 11 -21.48 -14.05 -7.33
C SER A 11 -20.28 -14.89 -7.77
N GLY A 12 -19.09 -14.28 -7.68
CA GLY A 12 -17.82 -14.98 -7.78
C GLY A 12 -17.64 -15.88 -6.57
N ARG A 13 -18.05 -17.14 -6.73
CA ARG A 13 -17.70 -18.27 -5.88
C ARG A 13 -16.18 -18.43 -5.91
N THR A 14 -15.53 -18.35 -4.75
CA THR A 14 -14.11 -18.70 -4.59
C THR A 14 -13.98 -20.22 -4.71
N ASP A 15 -13.90 -20.73 -5.93
CA ASP A 15 -13.40 -22.08 -6.17
C ASP A 15 -11.88 -22.01 -6.35
N GLY A 16 -11.19 -22.50 -5.33
CA GLY A 16 -9.74 -22.68 -5.30
C GLY A 16 -9.28 -23.77 -6.26
N SER A 17 -9.28 -23.49 -7.55
CA SER A 17 -8.43 -24.21 -8.50
C SER A 17 -7.08 -23.53 -8.58
N VAL A 18 -6.17 -23.99 -7.73
CA VAL A 18 -4.73 -23.85 -7.93
C VAL A 18 -4.42 -24.39 -9.33
N ALA A 19 -3.74 -23.59 -10.13
CA ALA A 19 -3.35 -23.93 -11.49
C ALA A 19 -2.68 -25.32 -11.56
N ASN A 20 -3.02 -26.08 -12.60
CA ASN A 20 -2.49 -27.41 -12.88
C ASN A 20 -0.95 -27.44 -12.76
N PRO A 21 -0.35 -28.35 -11.97
CA PRO A 21 1.11 -28.48 -11.81
C PRO A 21 1.89 -28.72 -13.12
N CYS A 22 1.20 -29.15 -14.18
CA CYS A 22 1.79 -29.44 -15.48
C CYS A 22 2.07 -28.17 -16.31
N ALA A 23 1.50 -27.01 -15.96
CA ALA A 23 1.67 -25.78 -16.76
C ALA A 23 3.04 -25.11 -16.51
N SER A 24 3.51 -25.08 -15.27
CA SER A 24 4.74 -24.38 -14.86
C SER A 24 6.01 -25.05 -15.40
N SER A 25 6.06 -26.38 -15.41
CA SER A 25 7.19 -27.14 -15.95
C SER A 25 7.34 -26.97 -17.47
N CYS A 26 6.22 -26.96 -18.20
CA CYS A 26 6.19 -26.71 -19.63
C CYS A 26 6.58 -25.27 -20.00
N LEU A 27 6.28 -24.30 -19.12
CA LEU A 27 6.62 -22.88 -19.32
C LEU A 27 8.12 -22.62 -19.32
N ILE A 28 8.86 -23.20 -18.37
CA ILE A 28 10.30 -22.99 -18.22
C ILE A 28 11.09 -23.89 -19.18
N ASN A 29 10.78 -25.19 -19.24
CA ASN A 29 11.53 -26.14 -20.06
C ASN A 29 11.36 -25.92 -21.57
N GLY A 30 10.25 -25.28 -21.99
CA GLY A 30 9.95 -24.98 -23.40
C GLY A 30 10.27 -23.55 -23.84
N ASN A 31 10.87 -22.72 -22.97
CA ASN A 31 11.05 -21.27 -23.17
C ASN A 31 9.78 -20.55 -23.68
N SER A 32 8.58 -21.08 -23.40
CA SER A 32 7.34 -20.50 -23.90
C SER A 32 7.00 -19.18 -23.22
N TRP A 33 7.51 -18.97 -21.99
CA TRP A 33 7.42 -17.69 -21.27
C TRP A 33 8.00 -16.51 -22.06
N ALA A 34 9.00 -16.74 -22.92
CA ALA A 34 9.62 -15.68 -23.70
C ALA A 34 8.75 -15.23 -24.88
N ARG A 35 7.78 -16.04 -25.30
CA ARG A 35 6.89 -15.73 -26.44
C ARG A 35 5.82 -14.70 -26.09
N ASP A 36 5.51 -14.54 -24.81
CA ASP A 36 4.55 -13.54 -24.32
C ASP A 36 5.15 -12.13 -24.27
N ILE A 37 6.45 -12.00 -24.54
CA ILE A 37 7.15 -10.72 -24.63
C ILE A 37 6.98 -10.18 -26.06
N GLN A 38 5.87 -9.48 -26.30
CA GLN A 38 5.44 -9.06 -27.64
C GLN A 38 5.99 -7.69 -28.12
N ASP A 39 6.89 -7.05 -27.36
CA ASP A 39 7.27 -5.66 -27.58
C ASP A 39 8.63 -5.47 -28.26
N ASN A 40 8.78 -4.31 -28.93
CA ASN A 40 10.06 -3.82 -29.43
C ASN A 40 10.95 -3.40 -28.24
N LEU A 41 11.84 -4.31 -27.81
CA LEU A 41 12.63 -4.17 -26.60
C LEU A 41 13.75 -3.14 -26.81
N GLY A 42 13.65 -1.98 -26.16
CA GLY A 42 14.76 -1.04 -26.03
C GLY A 42 15.96 -1.66 -25.31
N LEU A 43 17.15 -1.09 -25.52
CA LEU A 43 18.44 -1.65 -25.09
C LEU A 43 18.51 -2.02 -23.59
N HIS A 44 17.89 -1.21 -22.72
CA HIS A 44 17.79 -1.51 -21.29
C HIS A 44 16.92 -2.74 -20.99
N LYS A 45 15.81 -2.91 -21.71
CA LYS A 45 14.92 -4.07 -21.56
C LYS A 45 15.59 -5.36 -22.04
N ILE A 46 16.45 -5.28 -23.05
CA ILE A 46 17.27 -6.41 -23.51
C ILE A 46 18.20 -6.87 -22.38
N GLY A 47 18.83 -5.95 -21.65
CA GLY A 47 19.66 -6.28 -20.49
C GLY A 47 18.88 -7.04 -19.40
N GLN A 48 17.68 -6.56 -19.05
CA GLN A 48 16.80 -7.23 -18.09
C GLN A 48 16.33 -8.61 -18.59
N TYR A 49 16.02 -8.73 -19.88
CA TYR A 49 15.67 -9.99 -20.51
C TYR A 49 16.81 -11.02 -20.40
N LEU A 50 18.04 -10.63 -20.73
CA LEU A 50 19.20 -11.53 -20.64
C LEU A 50 19.47 -11.97 -19.19
N GLN A 51 19.31 -11.07 -18.22
CA GLN A 51 19.41 -11.42 -16.80
C GLN A 51 18.35 -12.44 -16.38
N LEU A 52 17.10 -12.21 -16.77
CA LEU A 52 16.01 -13.14 -16.45
C LEU A 52 16.21 -14.48 -17.15
N TRP A 53 16.63 -14.48 -18.41
CA TRP A 53 16.98 -15.70 -19.14
C TRP A 53 18.09 -16.49 -18.43
N GLN A 54 19.16 -15.83 -17.97
CA GLN A 54 20.23 -16.47 -17.21
C GLN A 54 19.74 -17.09 -15.89
N ILE A 55 18.82 -16.44 -15.18
CA ILE A 55 18.22 -16.97 -13.94
C ILE A 55 17.38 -18.21 -14.26
N MET A 56 16.57 -18.15 -15.33
CA MET A 56 15.70 -19.25 -15.74
C MET A 56 16.51 -20.50 -16.13
N GLN A 57 17.65 -20.33 -16.81
CA GLN A 57 18.55 -21.45 -17.16
C GLN A 57 19.13 -22.17 -15.92
N ARG A 58 19.19 -21.50 -14.77
CA ARG A 58 19.77 -22.04 -13.53
C ARG A 58 18.70 -22.52 -12.54
N THR A 59 17.43 -22.39 -12.88
CA THR A 59 16.33 -22.72 -11.97
C THR A 59 15.82 -24.11 -12.26
N GLU A 60 16.04 -25.04 -11.33
CA GLU A 60 15.46 -26.38 -11.39
C GLU A 60 14.06 -26.36 -10.76
N LEU A 61 13.04 -26.73 -11.54
CA LEU A 61 11.69 -26.86 -11.03
C LEU A 61 11.52 -28.19 -10.31
N SER A 62 11.06 -28.12 -9.07
CA SER A 62 10.61 -29.30 -8.34
C SER A 62 9.18 -29.67 -8.75
N THR A 63 8.85 -30.95 -8.73
CA THR A 63 7.49 -31.46 -8.91
C THR A 63 6.62 -31.27 -7.66
N THR A 64 7.21 -30.80 -6.56
CA THR A 64 6.47 -30.45 -5.35
C THR A 64 5.54 -29.27 -5.59
N PRO A 65 4.28 -29.32 -5.14
CA PRO A 65 3.37 -28.19 -5.30
C PRO A 65 3.89 -26.98 -4.52
N ASP A 66 3.77 -25.80 -5.13
CA ASP A 66 4.10 -24.54 -4.48
C ASP A 66 3.25 -24.31 -3.23
N ARG A 67 3.87 -23.71 -2.21
CA ARG A 67 3.20 -23.37 -0.94
C ARG A 67 3.27 -21.87 -0.71
N LEU A 68 2.13 -21.28 -0.38
CA LEU A 68 2.06 -19.90 0.09
C LEU A 68 2.59 -19.84 1.53
N ILE A 69 3.71 -19.15 1.71
CA ILE A 69 4.32 -18.95 3.04
C ILE A 69 4.09 -17.51 3.46
N TRP A 70 3.36 -17.34 4.56
CA TRP A 70 3.11 -16.03 5.16
C TRP A 70 4.34 -15.54 5.91
N ARG A 71 5.01 -14.51 5.37
CA ARG A 71 6.31 -14.02 5.87
C ARG A 71 6.27 -13.36 7.25
N TRP A 72 5.08 -12.98 7.73
CA TRP A 72 4.93 -12.25 8.98
C TRP A 72 4.67 -13.14 10.20
N THR A 73 4.70 -14.47 10.03
CA THR A 73 4.66 -15.43 11.13
C THR A 73 5.80 -16.44 10.99
N ALA A 74 6.42 -16.84 12.11
CA ALA A 74 7.47 -17.84 12.11
C ALA A 74 6.97 -19.22 11.62
N SER A 75 5.68 -19.51 11.80
CA SER A 75 5.02 -20.72 11.31
C SER A 75 4.78 -20.70 9.79
N GLY A 76 4.92 -19.56 9.12
CA GLY A 76 4.56 -19.42 7.71
C GLY A 76 3.06 -19.50 7.43
N THR A 77 2.22 -19.60 8.46
CA THR A 77 0.77 -19.74 8.32
C THR A 77 0.07 -18.40 8.30
N TYR A 78 -0.83 -18.23 7.33
CA TYR A 78 -1.68 -17.05 7.23
C TYR A 78 -2.79 -17.08 8.28
N SER A 79 -3.07 -15.93 8.89
CA SER A 79 -4.29 -15.69 9.65
C SER A 79 -4.76 -14.25 9.43
N ALA A 80 -6.07 -14.00 9.55
CA ALA A 80 -6.60 -12.65 9.44
C ALA A 80 -5.99 -11.71 10.50
N GLN A 81 -5.71 -12.23 11.70
CA GLN A 81 -5.03 -11.51 12.77
C GLN A 81 -3.60 -11.11 12.39
N SER A 82 -2.80 -12.04 11.86
CA SER A 82 -1.40 -11.75 11.50
C SER A 82 -1.31 -10.79 10.30
N CYS A 83 -2.26 -10.89 9.37
CA CYS A 83 -2.45 -9.93 8.28
C CYS A 83 -2.76 -8.52 8.82
N TYR A 84 -3.71 -8.41 9.75
CA TYR A 84 -4.04 -7.14 10.38
C TYR A 84 -2.81 -6.54 11.08
N THR A 85 -2.10 -7.30 11.91
CA THR A 85 -0.90 -6.80 12.59
C THR A 85 0.20 -6.38 11.62
N ALA A 86 0.40 -7.15 10.54
CA ALA A 86 1.37 -6.81 9.50
C ALA A 86 1.02 -5.49 8.78
N THR A 87 -0.27 -5.19 8.63
CA THR A 87 -0.74 -3.94 8.02
C THR A 87 -0.33 -2.71 8.84
N PHE A 88 -0.17 -2.86 10.16
CA PHE A 88 0.27 -1.79 11.06
C PHE A 88 1.76 -1.91 11.44
N HIS A 89 2.50 -2.81 10.81
CA HIS A 89 3.93 -2.95 11.07
C HIS A 89 4.67 -1.67 10.66
N GLY A 90 5.40 -1.06 11.59
CA GLY A 90 6.06 0.23 11.39
C GLY A 90 5.15 1.45 11.61
N SER A 91 3.90 1.26 12.03
CA SER A 91 3.05 2.38 12.44
C SER A 91 3.57 3.02 13.72
N THR A 92 3.70 4.34 13.73
CA THR A 92 4.04 5.10 14.93
C THR A 92 2.78 5.34 15.75
N GLY A 93 2.75 4.83 16.98
CA GLY A 93 1.65 5.06 17.91
C GLY A 93 1.57 6.54 18.31
N CYS A 94 0.37 7.12 18.29
CA CYS A 94 0.12 8.44 18.88
C CYS A 94 -0.08 8.27 20.39
N HIS A 95 0.84 8.76 21.22
CA HIS A 95 0.72 8.65 22.70
C HIS A 95 -0.58 9.29 23.23
N SER A 96 -1.07 10.34 22.56
CA SER A 96 -2.21 11.15 22.96
C SER A 96 -3.58 10.61 22.51
N TRP A 97 -3.65 9.46 21.82
CA TRP A 97 -4.92 8.99 21.23
C TRP A 97 -6.02 8.78 22.27
N LYS A 98 -5.67 8.27 23.46
CA LYS A 98 -6.63 8.06 24.55
C LYS A 98 -7.22 9.38 25.03
N LEU A 99 -6.39 10.43 25.14
CA LEU A 99 -6.85 11.75 25.59
C LEU A 99 -7.84 12.35 24.59
N ILE A 100 -7.55 12.25 23.29
CA ILE A 100 -8.40 12.78 22.22
C ILE A 100 -9.73 12.03 22.14
N TRP A 101 -9.71 10.69 22.20
CA TRP A 101 -10.92 9.91 21.98
C TRP A 101 -11.77 9.72 23.24
N LYS A 102 -11.17 9.73 24.44
CA LYS A 102 -11.88 9.58 25.72
C LYS A 102 -12.37 10.89 26.33
N CYS A 103 -11.95 12.06 25.85
CA CYS A 103 -12.44 13.33 26.41
C CYS A 103 -13.94 13.53 26.15
N TRP A 104 -14.58 14.35 26.97
CA TRP A 104 -15.96 14.77 26.77
C TRP A 104 -16.02 15.95 25.79
N ALA A 105 -15.64 15.70 24.54
CA ALA A 105 -15.72 16.67 23.47
C ALA A 105 -16.65 16.18 22.35
N PRO A 106 -17.35 17.07 21.64
CA PRO A 106 -18.11 16.69 20.45
C PRO A 106 -17.22 16.01 19.39
N PRO A 107 -17.76 15.07 18.59
CA PRO A 107 -16.97 14.34 17.59
C PRO A 107 -16.16 15.26 16.65
N ARG A 108 -16.73 16.39 16.21
CA ARG A 108 -16.06 17.36 15.34
C ARG A 108 -14.74 17.87 15.95
N VAL A 109 -14.74 18.15 17.25
CA VAL A 109 -13.55 18.63 17.98
C VAL A 109 -12.52 17.51 18.10
N LYS A 110 -12.95 16.28 18.41
CA LYS A 110 -12.06 15.11 18.50
C LYS A 110 -11.35 14.83 17.16
N PHE A 111 -12.11 14.85 16.06
CA PHE A 111 -11.55 14.66 14.72
C PHE A 111 -10.55 15.76 14.35
N PHE A 112 -10.88 17.02 14.63
CA PHE A 112 -9.95 18.12 14.40
C PHE A 112 -8.66 17.94 15.20
N HIS A 113 -8.77 17.66 16.51
CA HIS A 113 -7.59 17.48 17.37
C HIS A 113 -6.76 16.25 16.96
N TRP A 114 -7.40 15.18 16.48
CA TRP A 114 -6.70 14.02 15.93
C TRP A 114 -5.87 14.38 14.70
N LEU A 115 -6.44 15.15 13.76
CA LEU A 115 -5.72 15.62 12.58
C LEU A 115 -4.61 16.61 12.95
N ALA A 116 -4.87 17.51 13.90
CA ALA A 116 -3.90 18.47 14.41
C ALA A 116 -2.68 17.77 15.00
N ASN A 117 -2.87 16.74 15.84
CA ASN A 117 -1.79 15.98 16.46
C ASN A 117 -0.98 15.12 15.46
N GLN A 118 -1.45 14.97 14.22
CA GLN A 118 -0.71 14.27 13.15
C GLN A 118 -0.07 15.24 12.16
N ASP A 119 -0.10 16.56 12.43
CA ASP A 119 0.26 17.61 11.47
C ASP A 119 -0.45 17.45 10.13
N ARG A 120 -1.73 17.06 10.19
CA ARG A 120 -2.60 16.80 9.03
C ARG A 120 -3.65 17.88 8.78
N CYS A 121 -3.56 19.03 9.43
CA CYS A 121 -4.30 20.22 9.01
C CYS A 121 -3.48 21.03 8.00
N TRP A 122 -4.15 21.92 7.27
CA TRP A 122 -3.46 22.84 6.36
C TRP A 122 -2.92 24.03 7.15
N THR A 123 -1.64 23.96 7.49
CA THR A 123 -0.85 25.09 8.03
C THR A 123 0.19 25.52 7.01
N ALA A 124 0.73 26.74 7.13
CA ALA A 124 1.80 27.20 6.25
C ALA A 124 3.01 26.26 6.22
N GLU A 125 3.40 25.69 7.36
CA GLU A 125 4.47 24.67 7.44
C GLU A 125 4.16 23.44 6.58
N ARG A 126 2.92 22.94 6.61
CA ARG A 126 2.54 21.78 5.80
C ARG A 126 2.49 22.11 4.32
N LEU A 127 1.98 23.29 3.96
CA LEU A 127 2.02 23.79 2.58
C LEU A 127 3.47 23.86 2.08
N ALA A 128 4.40 24.37 2.90
CA ALA A 128 5.83 24.43 2.58
C ALA A 128 6.43 23.05 2.30
N ARG A 129 6.14 22.04 3.13
CA ARG A 129 6.60 20.65 2.92
C ARG A 129 6.12 20.04 1.60
N HIS A 130 4.97 20.48 1.09
CA HIS A 130 4.41 20.03 -0.18
C HIS A 130 4.76 20.94 -1.37
N GLY A 131 5.62 21.95 -1.18
CA GLY A 131 6.00 22.89 -2.24
C GLY A 131 4.86 23.79 -2.72
N LEU A 132 3.82 23.96 -1.91
CA LEU A 132 2.69 24.84 -2.22
C LEU A 132 2.98 26.27 -1.77
N GLN A 133 2.36 27.24 -2.45
CA GLN A 133 2.46 28.65 -2.08
C GLN A 133 1.96 28.85 -0.64
N HIS A 134 2.77 29.51 0.18
CA HIS A 134 2.46 29.76 1.58
C HIS A 134 3.10 31.07 2.04
N TYR A 135 2.56 31.65 3.10
CA TYR A 135 3.16 32.79 3.78
C TYR A 135 4.15 32.27 4.85
N PRO A 136 5.37 32.82 4.98
CA PRO A 136 6.42 32.23 5.80
C PRO A 136 6.21 32.37 7.32
N ARG A 137 5.29 33.24 7.76
CA ARG A 137 5.02 33.51 9.18
C ARG A 137 3.56 33.22 9.51
N CYS A 138 3.23 33.16 10.79
CA CYS A 138 1.86 33.03 11.28
C CYS A 138 1.06 34.28 10.95
N LEU A 139 -0.12 34.14 10.35
CA LEU A 139 -0.97 35.28 9.99
C LEU A 139 -1.60 35.98 11.21
N LEU A 140 -1.61 35.33 12.38
CA LEU A 140 -2.19 35.88 13.60
C LEU A 140 -1.20 36.80 14.34
N CYS A 141 0.03 36.34 14.55
CA CYS A 141 1.03 37.08 15.33
C CYS A 141 2.18 37.66 14.51
N ASP A 142 2.39 37.20 13.27
CA ASP A 142 3.50 37.55 12.35
C ASP A 142 4.92 37.38 12.94
N GLN A 143 5.07 36.67 14.07
CA GLN A 143 6.36 36.50 14.76
C GLN A 143 7.07 35.17 14.46
N GLN A 144 6.32 34.06 14.42
CA GLN A 144 6.84 32.69 14.29
C GLN A 144 6.26 31.99 13.05
N PRO A 145 6.88 30.92 12.53
CA PRO A 145 6.30 30.13 11.45
C PRO A 145 4.95 29.52 11.87
N GLU A 146 4.00 29.44 10.93
CA GLU A 146 2.68 28.88 11.18
C GLU A 146 2.72 27.35 11.27
N MET A 147 2.84 26.86 12.51
CA MET A 147 2.80 25.44 12.85
C MET A 147 1.54 25.13 13.66
N MET A 148 1.06 23.88 13.64
CA MET A 148 -0.16 23.51 14.37
C MET A 148 -0.04 23.79 15.87
N ARG A 149 1.10 23.44 16.48
CA ARG A 149 1.37 23.72 17.89
C ARG A 149 1.33 25.23 18.19
N HIS A 150 1.87 26.04 17.28
CA HIS A 150 1.93 27.48 17.46
C HIS A 150 0.53 28.07 17.43
N LEU A 151 -0.25 27.72 16.41
CA LEU A 151 -1.65 28.17 16.26
C LEU A 151 -2.55 27.78 17.44
N LEU A 152 -2.33 26.61 18.07
CA LEU A 152 -3.20 26.12 19.14
C LEU A 152 -2.74 26.48 20.56
N LEU A 153 -1.44 26.61 20.80
CA LEU A 153 -0.88 26.64 22.16
C LEU A 153 0.07 27.81 22.43
N GLU A 154 0.72 28.37 21.41
CA GLU A 154 1.82 29.33 21.59
C GLU A 154 1.50 30.73 21.04
N CYS A 155 0.52 30.85 20.13
CA CYS A 155 0.15 32.12 19.52
C CYS A 155 -0.48 33.04 20.59
N PRO A 156 0.04 34.26 20.76
CA PRO A 156 -0.47 35.23 21.74
C PRO A 156 -1.87 35.76 21.39
#